data_AF-A0A6B0WFV7-F1
#
_entry.id   AF-A0A6B0WFV7-F1
#
_cell.length_a   1.000
_cell.length_b   1.000
_cell.length_c   1.000
_cell.angle_alpha   90.00
_cell.angle_beta   90.00
_cell.angle_gamma   90.00
#
_symmetry.space_group_name_H-M   'P 1'
#
loop_
_entity.id
_entity.type
_entity.pdbx_description
1 polymer ?
#
loop_
_entity_poly.entity_id
_entity_poly.type
_entity_poly.pdbx_seq_one_letter_code
_entity_poly.pdbx_strand_id
1 'polypeptide(L)'
;MPSASSPRSLHGRSGPWRAALRRVRERPDRATRGYSFVELLVVSSILLILASAVAPLAQVTMQRQRESELRRALREMRTAIDRYKDAVDLGVIGGTDIDPENQGYPPSLGTLVEGVEPVDESTGGVLRFLRRIPIDPMTKSTDWGLRSYQDDPDATRWGGDN
;
A
#
# COMPACT_ATOMS: atom_id res chain seq x y z
N MET A 1 95.30 26.61 33.98
CA MET A 1 96.18 25.67 34.71
C MET A 1 95.46 24.33 34.88
N PRO A 2 96.14 23.18 34.88
CA PRO A 2 96.41 22.43 33.63
C PRO A 2 96.11 20.92 33.72
N SER A 3 96.32 20.25 32.59
CA SER A 3 96.94 18.91 32.47
C SER A 3 96.12 17.65 32.79
N ALA A 4 96.12 16.74 31.80
CA ALA A 4 96.56 15.34 31.89
C ALA A 4 95.64 14.47 31.00
N SER A 5 96.04 14.16 29.77
CA SER A 5 96.88 13.01 29.38
C SER A 5 96.09 11.72 29.14
N SER A 6 95.99 11.41 27.84
CA SER A 6 96.02 10.15 27.08
C SER A 6 96.36 8.82 27.82
N PRO A 7 96.40 7.67 27.09
CA PRO A 7 95.35 7.00 26.33
C PRO A 7 95.29 5.51 26.72
N ARG A 8 94.32 4.73 26.21
CA ARG A 8 94.55 3.29 25.99
C ARG A 8 93.71 2.76 24.83
N SER A 9 94.46 2.24 23.86
CA SER A 9 94.07 1.36 22.78
C SER A 9 93.31 0.14 23.32
N LEU A 10 92.47 -0.54 22.54
CA LEU A 10 92.90 -1.53 21.56
C LEU A 10 91.68 -2.22 20.92
N HIS A 11 91.86 -2.60 19.64
CA HIS A 11 91.21 -3.73 18.95
C HIS A 11 89.70 -3.56 18.67
N GLY A 12 89.23 -3.56 17.43
CA GLY A 12 89.56 -4.50 16.37
C GLY A 12 88.34 -5.37 16.12
N ARG A 13 87.65 -5.15 15.00
CA ARG A 13 87.03 -6.21 14.17
C ARG A 13 86.36 -5.60 12.95
N SER A 14 86.95 -5.94 11.82
CA SER A 14 86.34 -6.09 10.50
C SER A 14 84.96 -6.76 10.54
N GLY A 15 84.02 -6.22 9.76
CA GLY A 15 82.77 -6.90 9.40
C GLY A 15 81.96 -6.03 8.43
N PRO A 16 81.87 -6.39 7.14
CA PRO A 16 81.19 -5.58 6.16
C PRO A 16 79.68 -5.67 6.40
N TRP A 17 79.03 -4.52 6.59
CA TRP A 17 77.57 -4.33 6.66
C TRP A 17 76.90 -4.59 5.30
N ARG A 18 77.30 -5.70 4.65
CA ARG A 18 76.65 -6.30 3.50
C ARG A 18 75.17 -6.37 3.78
N ALA A 19 74.45 -5.44 3.16
CA ALA A 19 73.38 -5.77 2.26
C ALA A 19 72.41 -6.85 2.78
N ALA A 20 71.91 -6.68 4.00
CA ALA A 20 70.64 -7.27 4.39
C ALA A 20 69.50 -6.43 3.80
N LEU A 21 69.54 -6.23 2.48
CA LEU A 21 68.39 -5.84 1.70
C LEU A 21 67.43 -7.01 1.78
N ARG A 22 66.55 -6.89 2.76
CA ARG A 22 65.34 -7.66 2.95
C ARG A 22 64.54 -7.55 1.65
N ARG A 23 64.80 -8.45 0.71
CA ARG A 23 63.92 -8.66 -0.44
C ARG A 23 62.61 -9.17 0.12
N VAL A 24 61.72 -8.23 0.40
CA VAL A 24 60.29 -8.50 0.46
C VAL A 24 59.97 -9.14 -0.88
N ARG A 25 59.75 -10.45 -0.85
CA ARG A 25 59.28 -11.21 -2.00
C ARG A 25 57.84 -10.75 -2.20
N GLU A 26 57.68 -9.70 -3.01
CA GLU A 26 56.40 -9.31 -3.57
C GLU A 26 55.80 -10.58 -4.19
N ARG A 27 54.72 -11.08 -3.57
CA ARG A 27 53.87 -12.05 -4.26
C ARG A 27 53.36 -11.27 -5.48
N PRO A 28 53.44 -11.82 -6.70
CA PRO A 28 52.82 -11.15 -7.83
C PRO A 28 51.36 -10.96 -7.47
N ASP A 29 50.92 -9.69 -7.42
CA ASP A 29 49.51 -9.36 -7.36
C ASP A 29 48.86 -10.18 -8.47
N ARG A 30 47.99 -11.12 -8.07
CA ARG A 30 47.22 -11.89 -9.04
C ARG A 30 46.50 -10.85 -9.87
N ALA A 31 46.93 -10.71 -11.12
CA ALA A 31 46.39 -9.76 -12.07
C ALA A 31 44.87 -9.71 -11.90
N THR A 32 44.36 -8.56 -11.48
CA THR A 32 42.95 -8.34 -11.26
C THR A 32 42.27 -8.55 -12.60
N ARG A 33 41.72 -9.75 -12.82
CA ARG A 33 41.03 -10.12 -14.04
C ARG A 33 39.80 -9.21 -14.15
N GLY A 34 39.76 -8.37 -15.17
CA GLY A 34 38.58 -7.58 -15.50
C GLY A 34 37.42 -8.48 -15.95
N TYR A 35 36.20 -7.98 -15.81
CA TYR A 35 34.99 -8.67 -16.25
C TYR A 35 34.89 -8.69 -17.78
N SER A 36 34.43 -9.80 -18.34
CA SER A 36 34.16 -9.89 -19.78
C SER A 36 32.81 -9.26 -20.14
N PHE A 37 32.66 -8.81 -21.38
CA PHE A 37 31.37 -8.30 -21.88
C PHE A 37 30.25 -9.34 -21.76
N VAL A 38 30.59 -10.62 -21.97
CA VAL A 38 29.68 -11.77 -21.83
C VAL A 38 29.19 -11.90 -20.39
N GLU A 39 30.06 -11.71 -19.41
CA GLU A 39 29.70 -11.82 -17.99
C GLU A 39 28.73 -10.71 -17.56
N LEU A 40 28.94 -9.48 -18.04
CA LEU A 40 28.00 -8.38 -17.85
C LEU A 40 26.65 -8.63 -18.54
N LEU A 41 26.65 -9.24 -19.73
CA LEU A 41 25.40 -9.63 -20.43
C LEU A 41 24.64 -10.71 -19.66
N VAL A 42 25.32 -11.73 -19.15
CA VAL A 42 24.71 -12.79 -18.35
C VAL A 42 24.14 -12.22 -17.05
N VAL A 43 24.92 -11.43 -16.30
CA VAL A 43 24.45 -10.83 -15.04
C VAL A 43 23.27 -9.88 -15.28
N SER A 44 23.35 -9.02 -16.30
CA SER A 44 22.25 -8.09 -16.62
C SER A 44 21.00 -8.82 -17.08
N SER A 45 21.11 -9.88 -17.89
CA SER A 45 19.96 -10.71 -18.28
C SER A 45 19.29 -11.38 -17.08
N ILE A 46 20.07 -11.93 -16.14
CA ILE A 46 19.54 -12.52 -14.90
C ILE A 46 18.82 -11.45 -14.07
N LEU A 47 19.41 -10.26 -13.93
CA LEU A 47 18.78 -9.15 -13.21
C LEU A 47 17.46 -8.72 -13.85
N LEU A 48 17.39 -8.65 -15.18
CA LEU A 48 16.16 -8.31 -15.90
C LEU A 48 15.06 -9.36 -15.69
N ILE A 49 15.41 -10.65 -15.75
CA ILE A 49 14.46 -11.75 -15.49
C ILE A 49 13.93 -11.65 -14.06
N LEU A 50 14.81 -11.49 -13.08
CA LEU A 50 14.39 -11.36 -11.67
C LEU A 50 13.53 -10.11 -11.43
N ALA A 51 13.89 -8.97 -12.03
CA ALA A 51 13.11 -7.75 -11.93
C ALA A 51 11.68 -7.93 -12.48
N SER A 52 11.52 -8.65 -13.60
CA SER A 52 10.19 -8.90 -14.18
C SER A 52 9.29 -9.75 -13.27
N ALA A 53 9.87 -10.69 -12.51
CA ALA A 53 9.12 -11.54 -11.59
C ALA A 53 8.58 -10.79 -10.35
N VAL A 54 9.15 -9.64 -9.99
CA VAL A 54 8.75 -8.86 -8.80
C VAL A 54 7.60 -7.89 -9.07
N ALA A 55 7.40 -7.47 -10.33
CA ALA A 55 6.34 -6.54 -10.73
C ALA A 55 4.89 -6.88 -10.27
N PRO A 56 4.40 -8.14 -10.35
CA PRO A 56 3.00 -8.44 -10.02
C PRO A 56 2.65 -8.26 -8.52
N LEU A 57 3.63 -8.28 -7.62
CA LEU A 57 3.39 -8.09 -6.18
C LEU A 57 2.84 -6.69 -5.85
N ALA A 58 3.30 -5.65 -6.56
CA ALA A 58 2.81 -4.29 -6.38
C ALA A 58 1.35 -4.13 -6.83
N GLN A 59 0.95 -4.80 -7.91
CA GLN A 59 -0.42 -4.72 -8.42
C GLN A 59 -1.42 -5.43 -7.49
N VAL A 60 -1.06 -6.60 -6.96
CA VAL A 60 -1.92 -7.36 -6.04
C VAL A 60 -2.15 -6.62 -4.73
N THR A 61 -1.12 -5.95 -4.19
CA THR A 61 -1.27 -5.16 -2.96
C THR A 61 -2.21 -3.97 -3.17
N MET A 62 -2.08 -3.25 -4.28
CA MET A 62 -3.01 -2.18 -4.66
C MET A 62 -4.44 -2.68 -4.86
N GLN A 63 -4.63 -3.85 -5.48
CA GLN A 63 -5.95 -4.44 -5.65
C GLN A 63 -6.59 -4.78 -4.31
N ARG A 64 -5.84 -5.44 -3.41
CA ARG A 64 -6.32 -5.78 -2.05
C ARG A 64 -6.72 -4.53 -1.26
N GLN A 65 -5.97 -3.45 -1.38
CA GLN A 65 -6.31 -2.15 -0.77
C GLN A 65 -7.67 -1.66 -1.27
N ARG A 66 -7.86 -1.61 -2.60
CA ARG A 66 -9.12 -1.17 -3.22
C ARG A 66 -10.30 -2.07 -2.83
N GLU A 67 -10.10 -3.38 -2.74
CA GLU A 67 -11.17 -4.29 -2.30
C GLU A 67 -11.55 -4.09 -0.82
N SER A 68 -10.58 -3.78 0.04
CA SER A 68 -10.83 -3.47 1.44
C SER A 68 -11.66 -2.19 1.58
N GLU A 69 -11.29 -1.16 0.83
CA GLU A 69 -12.04 0.09 0.73
C GLU A 69 -13.46 -0.14 0.17
N LEU A 70 -13.60 -1.00 -0.84
CA LEU A 70 -14.89 -1.35 -1.44
C LEU A 70 -15.81 -2.02 -0.40
N ARG A 71 -15.30 -3.03 0.30
CA ARG A 71 -16.05 -3.72 1.36
C ARG A 71 -16.46 -2.75 2.47
N ARG A 72 -15.62 -1.78 2.81
CA ARG A 72 -15.94 -0.74 3.80
C ARG A 72 -17.08 0.16 3.31
N ALA A 73 -16.99 0.67 2.08
CA ALA A 73 -18.02 1.52 1.47
C ALA A 73 -19.37 0.80 1.36
N LEU A 74 -19.37 -0.47 0.93
CA LEU A 74 -20.58 -1.29 0.84
C LEU A 74 -21.23 -1.52 2.21
N ARG A 75 -20.42 -1.76 3.26
CA ARG A 75 -20.95 -1.88 4.63
C ARG A 75 -21.57 -0.58 5.12
N GLU A 76 -20.94 0.55 4.84
CA GLU A 76 -21.47 1.88 5.20
C GLU A 76 -22.84 2.12 4.56
N MET A 77 -22.97 1.86 3.25
CA MET A 77 -24.25 2.00 2.55
C MET A 77 -25.31 1.03 3.06
N ARG A 78 -24.95 -0.25 3.26
CA ARG A 78 -25.88 -1.26 3.79
C ARG A 78 -26.40 -0.85 5.17
N THR A 79 -25.51 -0.46 6.08
CA THR A 79 -25.92 0.00 7.41
C THR A 79 -26.78 1.25 7.36
N ALA A 80 -26.57 2.15 6.40
CA ALA A 80 -27.44 3.32 6.24
C ALA A 80 -28.85 2.93 5.73
N ILE A 81 -28.93 1.99 4.79
CA ILE A 81 -30.20 1.42 4.30
C ILE A 81 -30.94 0.71 5.45
N ASP A 82 -30.24 -0.12 6.21
CA ASP A 82 -30.82 -0.85 7.33
C ASP A 82 -31.37 0.13 8.39
N ARG A 83 -30.63 1.21 8.72
CA ARG A 83 -31.11 2.25 9.64
C ARG A 83 -32.33 3.01 9.13
N TYR A 84 -32.42 3.23 7.82
CA TYR A 84 -33.61 3.83 7.22
C TYR A 84 -34.81 2.92 7.41
N LYS A 85 -34.66 1.63 7.11
CA LYS A 85 -35.71 0.64 7.29
C LYS A 85 -36.12 0.52 8.76
N ASP A 86 -35.17 0.49 9.69
CA ASP A 86 -35.44 0.50 11.12
C ASP A 86 -36.22 1.76 11.54
N ALA A 87 -35.88 2.93 11.00
CA ALA A 87 -36.59 4.18 11.31
C ALA A 87 -38.03 4.19 10.79
N VAL A 88 -38.28 3.56 9.63
CA VAL A 88 -39.62 3.33 9.10
C VAL A 88 -40.40 2.34 9.98
N ASP A 89 -39.80 1.21 10.34
CA ASP A 89 -40.46 0.17 11.14
C ASP A 89 -40.76 0.65 12.57
N LEU A 90 -39.95 1.56 13.11
CA LEU A 90 -40.17 2.23 14.39
C LEU A 90 -41.19 3.39 14.31
N GLY A 91 -41.65 3.77 13.11
CA GLY A 91 -42.58 4.88 12.91
C GLY A 91 -41.97 6.27 13.13
N VAL A 92 -40.63 6.37 13.17
CA VAL A 92 -39.90 7.64 13.24
C VAL A 92 -40.02 8.39 11.91
N ILE A 93 -39.97 7.63 10.81
CA ILE A 93 -40.32 8.08 9.46
C ILE A 93 -41.70 7.50 9.14
N GLY A 94 -42.58 8.31 8.56
CA GLY A 94 -43.95 7.92 8.29
C GLY A 94 -44.63 8.88 7.31
N GLY A 95 -45.74 8.46 6.71
CA GLY A 95 -46.54 9.31 5.84
C GLY A 95 -46.10 9.30 4.36
N THR A 96 -46.13 10.48 3.73
CA THR A 96 -45.97 10.72 2.27
C THR A 96 -44.59 10.41 1.72
N ASP A 97 -43.57 10.30 2.59
CA ASP A 97 -42.17 10.09 2.18
C ASP A 97 -41.83 8.61 2.01
N ILE A 98 -42.75 7.71 2.37
CA ILE A 98 -42.60 6.27 2.19
C ILE A 98 -43.42 5.86 0.97
N ASP A 99 -42.72 5.39 -0.06
CA ASP A 99 -43.36 4.71 -1.16
C ASP A 99 -43.81 3.30 -0.72
N PRO A 100 -45.11 2.98 -0.74
CA PRO A 100 -45.62 1.66 -0.37
C PRO A 100 -45.03 0.54 -1.24
N GLU A 101 -44.61 0.84 -2.47
CA GLU A 101 -44.03 -0.14 -3.40
C GLU A 101 -42.63 -0.60 -2.98
N ASN A 102 -41.91 0.23 -2.21
CA ASN A 102 -40.53 -0.03 -1.79
C ASN A 102 -40.40 -0.76 -0.45
N GLN A 103 -41.51 -1.26 0.11
CA GLN A 103 -41.53 -2.09 1.34
C GLN A 103 -40.83 -1.41 2.56
N GLY A 104 -40.76 -0.08 2.57
CA GLY A 104 -40.10 0.70 3.61
C GLY A 104 -38.57 0.85 3.44
N TYR A 105 -38.01 0.48 2.29
CA TYR A 105 -36.64 0.80 1.90
C TYR A 105 -36.58 2.15 1.15
N PRO A 106 -35.42 2.83 1.15
CA PRO A 106 -35.27 4.11 0.45
C PRO A 106 -35.33 3.90 -1.08
N PRO A 107 -36.02 4.77 -1.86
CA PRO A 107 -36.13 4.65 -3.32
C PRO A 107 -34.79 4.85 -4.05
N SER A 108 -33.86 5.59 -3.43
CA SER A 108 -32.53 5.82 -3.97
C SER A 108 -31.52 6.13 -2.87
N LEU A 109 -30.22 5.96 -3.17
CA LEU A 109 -29.13 6.39 -2.28
C LEU A 109 -29.12 7.90 -2.04
N GLY A 110 -29.72 8.70 -2.94
CA GLY A 110 -29.86 10.16 -2.78
C GLY A 110 -30.70 10.51 -1.56
N THR A 111 -31.81 9.79 -1.36
CA THR A 111 -32.72 9.92 -0.20
C THR A 111 -31.98 9.83 1.13
N LEU A 112 -30.98 8.95 1.22
CA LEU A 112 -30.20 8.76 2.45
C LEU A 112 -29.29 9.96 2.78
N VAL A 113 -28.94 10.77 1.78
CA VAL A 113 -28.07 11.95 1.91
C VAL A 113 -28.88 13.23 2.09
N GLU A 114 -29.92 13.41 1.27
CA GLU A 114 -30.87 14.52 1.38
C GLU A 114 -31.56 14.47 2.75
N GLY A 115 -31.92 13.26 3.17
CA GLY A 115 -32.57 12.96 4.44
C GLY A 115 -34.08 13.17 4.37
N VAL A 116 -34.77 12.69 5.41
CA VAL A 116 -36.24 12.68 5.49
C VAL A 116 -36.71 13.38 6.75
N GLU A 117 -37.88 14.02 6.68
CA GLU A 117 -38.48 14.68 7.84
C GLU A 117 -39.09 13.63 8.80
N PRO A 118 -38.79 13.70 10.11
CA PRO A 118 -39.39 12.79 11.08
C PRO A 118 -40.87 13.11 11.28
N VAL A 119 -41.67 12.08 11.60
CA VAL A 119 -43.10 12.23 11.93
C VAL A 119 -43.30 13.09 13.17
N ASP A 120 -42.39 12.95 14.14
CA ASP A 120 -42.39 13.76 15.33
C ASP A 120 -41.53 15.02 15.10
N GLU A 121 -42.20 16.14 14.84
CA GLU A 121 -41.58 17.46 14.66
C GLU A 121 -40.71 17.88 15.87
N SER A 122 -40.94 17.28 17.05
CA SER A 122 -40.12 17.54 18.25
C SER A 122 -38.73 16.90 18.21
N THR A 123 -38.52 15.91 17.33
CA THR A 123 -37.20 15.29 17.08
C THR A 123 -36.23 16.27 16.42
N GLY A 124 -36.75 17.31 15.76
CA GLY A 124 -35.98 18.46 15.30
C GLY A 124 -35.05 18.15 14.12
N GLY A 125 -35.49 18.53 12.91
CA GLY A 125 -34.66 18.58 11.71
C GLY A 125 -34.62 17.29 10.89
N VAL A 126 -34.05 17.41 9.69
CA VAL A 126 -34.00 16.34 8.68
C VAL A 126 -33.08 15.20 9.14
N LEU A 127 -33.63 13.98 9.19
CA LEU A 127 -32.89 12.76 9.49
C LEU A 127 -32.06 12.33 8.28
N ARG A 128 -30.73 12.34 8.42
CA ARG A 128 -29.79 11.89 7.38
C ARG A 128 -29.10 10.60 7.81
N PHE A 129 -29.05 9.65 6.89
CA PHE A 129 -28.48 8.32 7.11
C PHE A 129 -27.07 8.18 6.54
N LEU A 130 -26.76 8.96 5.49
CA LEU A 130 -25.44 9.10 4.90
C LEU A 130 -24.99 10.56 4.89
N ARG A 131 -23.69 10.78 5.10
CA ARG A 131 -23.09 12.11 4.92
C ARG A 131 -22.87 12.47 3.45
N ARG A 132 -22.59 11.46 2.63
CA ARG A 132 -22.42 11.52 1.18
C ARG A 132 -22.47 10.10 0.63
N ILE A 133 -22.71 9.95 -0.66
CA ILE A 133 -22.56 8.68 -1.35
C ILE A 133 -21.05 8.35 -1.44
N PRO A 134 -20.58 7.19 -0.92
CA PRO A 134 -19.19 6.79 -1.06
C PRO A 134 -18.77 6.65 -2.52
N ILE A 135 -17.50 6.91 -2.83
CA ILE A 135 -16.93 6.69 -4.16
C ILE A 135 -16.47 5.24 -4.27
N ASP A 136 -16.83 4.55 -5.34
CA ASP A 136 -16.32 3.21 -5.62
C ASP A 136 -14.80 3.26 -5.89
N PRO A 137 -13.95 2.58 -5.09
CA PRO A 137 -12.50 2.59 -5.30
C PRO A 137 -12.04 1.89 -6.58
N MET A 138 -12.89 1.08 -7.22
CA MET A 138 -12.60 0.38 -8.48
C MET A 138 -12.89 1.25 -9.70
N THR A 139 -14.09 1.85 -9.79
CA THR A 139 -14.51 2.67 -10.94
C THR A 139 -14.24 4.16 -10.78
N LYS A 140 -14.00 4.63 -9.54
CA LYS A 140 -13.88 6.05 -9.18
C LYS A 140 -15.14 6.87 -9.47
N SER A 141 -16.30 6.21 -9.54
CA SER A 141 -17.60 6.84 -9.68
C SER A 141 -18.41 6.77 -8.36
N THR A 142 -19.44 7.60 -8.26
CA THR A 142 -20.52 7.47 -7.26
C THR A 142 -21.69 6.62 -7.78
N ASP A 143 -21.61 6.16 -9.03
CA ASP A 143 -22.62 5.29 -9.64
C ASP A 143 -22.40 3.86 -9.18
N TRP A 144 -23.16 3.46 -8.17
CA TRP A 144 -23.15 2.09 -7.67
C TRP A 144 -24.05 1.21 -8.52
N GLY A 145 -23.57 0.00 -8.82
CA GLY A 145 -24.42 -1.03 -9.45
C GLY A 145 -25.54 -1.42 -8.50
N LEU A 146 -26.78 -1.20 -8.93
CA LEU A 146 -27.99 -1.60 -8.21
C LEU A 146 -28.34 -3.06 -8.52
N ARG A 147 -29.10 -3.68 -7.63
CA ARG A 147 -29.70 -5.02 -7.79
C ARG A 147 -31.11 -4.94 -7.28
N SER A 148 -32.06 -5.47 -8.03
CA SER A 148 -33.45 -5.57 -7.60
C SER A 148 -33.63 -6.78 -6.68
N TYR A 149 -34.66 -6.76 -5.85
CA TYR A 149 -35.04 -7.94 -5.06
C TYR A 149 -35.51 -9.11 -5.95
N GLN A 150 -35.95 -8.78 -7.17
CA GLN A 150 -36.46 -9.72 -8.16
C GLN A 150 -35.37 -10.28 -9.09
N ASP A 151 -34.16 -9.73 -9.04
CA ASP A 151 -33.03 -10.19 -9.84
C ASP A 151 -32.57 -11.58 -9.35
N ASP A 152 -32.22 -12.46 -10.29
CA ASP A 152 -31.58 -13.74 -9.96
C ASP A 152 -30.33 -13.54 -9.10
N PRO A 153 -29.98 -14.48 -8.19
CA PRO A 153 -28.84 -14.33 -7.29
C PRO A 153 -27.51 -14.10 -8.03
N ASP A 154 -27.39 -14.66 -9.24
CA ASP A 154 -26.20 -14.55 -10.10
C ASP A 154 -26.29 -13.40 -11.12
N ALA A 155 -27.33 -12.57 -11.07
CA ALA A 155 -27.50 -11.45 -12.01
C ALA A 155 -26.32 -10.47 -11.91
N THR A 156 -25.76 -10.08 -13.05
CA THR A 156 -24.65 -9.11 -13.13
C THR A 156 -25.09 -7.72 -13.59
N ARG A 157 -26.38 -7.55 -13.94
CA ARG A 157 -26.99 -6.30 -14.37
C ARG A 157 -28.33 -6.12 -13.68
N TRP A 158 -28.66 -4.88 -13.36
CA TRP A 158 -29.94 -4.50 -12.78
C TRP A 158 -31.06 -4.64 -13.82
N GLY A 159 -32.16 -5.32 -13.45
CA GLY A 159 -33.34 -5.49 -14.30
C GLY A 159 -34.21 -4.23 -14.47
N GLY A 160 -33.98 -3.18 -13.68
CA GLY A 160 -34.80 -1.95 -13.70
C GLY A 160 -35.99 -1.98 -12.73
N ASP A 161 -36.19 -3.10 -12.04
CA ASP A 161 -37.24 -3.29 -11.04
C ASP A 161 -36.73 -3.05 -9.60
N ASN A 162 -37.67 -3.06 -8.65
CA ASN A 162 -37.42 -2.97 -7.20
C ASN A 162 -36.85 -4.26 -6.60
#